data_AF-A0AAJ2JQE1-F1
#
_entry.id   AF-A0AAJ2JQE1-F1
#
_cell.length_a   1.000
_cell.length_b   1.000
_cell.length_c   1.000
_cell.angle_alpha   90.00
_cell.angle_beta   90.00
_cell.angle_gamma   90.00
#
_symmetry.space_group_name_H-M   'P 1'
#
loop_
_entity.id
_entity.type
_entity.pdbx_description
1 polymer ?
#
loop_
_entity_poly.entity_id
_entity_poly.type
_entity_poly.pdbx_seq_one_letter_code
_entity_poly.pdbx_strand_id
1 'polypeptide(L)'
;MLPHSITESDNVVLDSLRTKMNFLQITSKDAECLRRLAPYMEKYAEAITDRHYDLLFGLPEMKRMIDQHSTRARLKGTFIAYLQSIPQVAFDAEYVRMRERIGQVHSRIQLEPEWFIASFLRVYEYLVPIIVNDFRSNDASAILMALHRIVMLDAQIVLESYQSATEYRLMDNNSDIMEMLIQSDGLHTLLIAAERSLQDVLDIQAATEQLTASIEEVSVQTADSATNTVNMIAALQENRKIVEETIEGFEKMNDLFLDTRTRFDQLQRSMHKLTDVVQLIDTVAGETQLLALNASIEAARAGEEGRGFAVVAGEVRKLSDQTKQAVHDVYDVIESIQGMATAVQARTRDMSEQMDIQHHKNKSAFEQLDRMMQSVEEVGSSEDAIASIVEQQADATQEITASMTGIVKNTEEMMSMAKATGQHLYTTSQSVETLRKQSLGWFRHIDDAQWIRIMKTDHLLWKWCTYNRLLGFDESDPAVMEDFHQCRLGKWIATEQQRSDSPVAHLPLFKDMVGQHEMLHRLAGEAARQMDNGNRDAATVSYRRMNEISQQLLAQLDELRTQLERRPAKQHA
;
A
#
# COMPACT_ATOMS: atom_id res chain seq x y z
N MET A 1 67.11 -39.96 15.29
CA MET A 1 67.33 -38.55 14.92
C MET A 1 66.46 -38.24 13.71
N LEU A 2 65.61 -37.22 13.80
CA LEU A 2 64.71 -36.75 12.74
C LEU A 2 65.49 -35.94 11.68
N PRO A 3 65.06 -35.88 10.40
CA PRO A 3 65.70 -35.06 9.37
C PRO A 3 65.59 -33.56 9.66
N HIS A 4 66.60 -32.77 9.28
CA HIS A 4 66.71 -31.32 9.51
C HIS A 4 66.51 -30.50 8.22
N SER A 5 65.47 -29.67 8.17
CA SER A 5 65.44 -28.31 7.56
C SER A 5 64.12 -27.61 7.93
N ILE A 6 64.15 -26.35 8.38
CA ILE A 6 63.02 -25.68 9.06
C ILE A 6 62.91 -24.20 8.60
N THR A 7 61.70 -23.73 8.25
CA THR A 7 61.30 -22.32 8.08
C THR A 7 59.86 -22.07 8.60
N GLU A 8 59.57 -20.88 9.12
CA GLU A 8 58.56 -20.62 10.17
C GLU A 8 57.06 -20.87 9.87
N SER A 9 56.55 -20.78 8.63
CA SER A 9 55.15 -21.17 8.33
C SER A 9 54.97 -22.68 8.22
N ASP A 10 56.06 -23.39 7.91
CA ASP A 10 56.06 -24.85 7.88
C ASP A 10 56.19 -25.44 9.30
N ASN A 11 56.51 -24.64 10.32
CA ASN A 11 56.75 -25.14 11.68
C ASN A 11 55.57 -25.92 12.26
N VAL A 12 54.34 -25.41 12.14
CA VAL A 12 53.15 -26.06 12.73
C VAL A 12 52.81 -27.38 12.01
N VAL A 13 52.81 -27.35 10.67
CA VAL A 13 52.56 -28.53 9.83
C VAL A 13 53.64 -29.58 10.06
N LEU A 14 54.90 -29.16 10.13
CA LEU A 14 56.03 -30.04 10.39
C LEU A 14 56.08 -30.54 11.83
N ASP A 15 55.61 -29.79 12.82
CA ASP A 15 55.53 -30.24 14.21
C ASP A 15 54.41 -31.27 14.42
N SER A 16 53.27 -31.10 13.75
CA SER A 16 52.23 -32.13 13.66
C SER A 16 52.77 -33.40 13.00
N LEU A 17 53.47 -33.25 11.86
CA LEU A 17 54.12 -34.36 11.15
C LEU A 17 55.12 -35.09 12.06
N ARG A 18 56.01 -34.36 12.75
CA ARG A 18 56.99 -34.93 13.69
C ARG A 18 56.31 -35.71 14.81
N THR A 19 55.22 -35.18 15.36
CA THR A 19 54.44 -35.84 16.42
C THR A 19 53.89 -37.18 15.93
N LYS A 20 53.28 -37.21 14.74
CA LYS A 20 52.78 -38.45 14.11
C LYS A 20 53.90 -39.43 13.82
N MET A 21 55.02 -38.96 13.25
CA MET A 21 56.20 -39.78 12.97
C MET A 21 56.81 -40.41 14.23
N ASN A 22 56.92 -39.63 15.31
CA ASN A 22 57.40 -40.13 16.60
C ASN A 22 56.48 -41.22 17.17
N PHE A 23 55.15 -41.00 17.11
CA PHE A 23 54.16 -41.99 17.55
C PHE A 23 54.21 -43.28 16.74
N LEU A 24 54.33 -43.17 15.42
CA LEU A 24 54.47 -44.31 14.49
C LEU A 24 55.86 -44.94 14.48
N GLN A 25 56.81 -44.40 15.25
CA GLN A 25 58.21 -44.82 15.32
C GLN A 25 58.91 -44.82 13.95
N ILE A 26 58.60 -43.83 13.12
CA ILE A 26 59.23 -43.65 11.81
C ILE A 26 60.62 -43.04 12.00
N THR A 27 61.63 -43.69 11.43
CA THR A 27 63.04 -43.30 11.51
C THR A 27 63.65 -43.13 10.13
N SER A 28 64.85 -42.56 10.06
CA SER A 28 65.62 -42.49 8.81
C SER A 28 65.89 -43.84 8.16
N LYS A 29 65.91 -44.93 8.96
CA LYS A 29 66.05 -46.32 8.46
C LYS A 29 64.83 -46.77 7.66
N ASP A 30 63.63 -46.31 8.01
CA ASP A 30 62.42 -46.63 7.26
C ASP A 30 62.48 -46.02 5.86
N ALA A 31 62.94 -44.78 5.73
CA ALA A 31 63.16 -44.14 4.42
C ALA A 31 64.21 -44.88 3.58
N GLU A 32 65.30 -45.36 4.20
CA GLU A 32 66.30 -46.18 3.51
C GLU A 32 65.74 -47.53 3.05
N CYS A 33 64.95 -48.19 3.89
CA CYS A 33 64.27 -49.44 3.54
C CYS A 33 63.29 -49.24 2.37
N LEU A 34 62.56 -48.13 2.34
CA LEU A 34 61.61 -47.82 1.27
C LEU A 34 62.29 -47.47 -0.04
N ARG A 35 63.46 -46.81 -0.03
CA ARG A 35 64.23 -46.57 -1.26
C ARG A 35 64.59 -47.86 -1.99
N ARG A 36 64.79 -48.97 -1.26
CA ARG A 36 65.03 -50.30 -1.87
C ARG A 36 63.83 -50.83 -2.66
N LEU A 37 62.63 -50.30 -2.40
CA LEU A 37 61.41 -50.62 -3.15
C LEU A 37 61.24 -49.80 -4.43
N ALA A 38 62.04 -48.76 -4.68
CA ALA A 38 61.87 -47.86 -5.83
C ALA A 38 61.83 -48.61 -7.19
N PRO A 39 62.76 -49.54 -7.51
CA PRO A 39 62.72 -50.26 -8.78
C PRO A 39 61.49 -51.16 -8.93
N TYR A 40 61.00 -51.73 -7.82
CA TYR A 40 59.80 -52.56 -7.81
C TYR A 40 58.54 -51.72 -7.98
N MET A 41 58.48 -50.56 -7.32
CA MET A 41 57.35 -49.65 -7.44
C MET A 41 57.27 -49.07 -8.87
N GLU A 42 58.39 -48.74 -9.49
CA GLU A 42 58.43 -48.29 -10.89
C GLU A 42 57.93 -49.38 -11.85
N LYS A 43 58.33 -50.64 -11.63
CA LYS A 43 57.93 -51.77 -12.46
C LYS A 43 56.46 -52.18 -12.29
N TYR A 44 55.92 -52.12 -11.07
CA TYR A 44 54.60 -52.69 -10.74
C TYR A 44 53.51 -51.64 -10.48
N ALA A 45 53.81 -50.33 -10.46
CA ALA A 45 52.80 -49.30 -10.20
C ALA A 45 51.61 -49.34 -11.18
N GLU A 46 51.86 -49.60 -12.47
CA GLU A 46 50.79 -49.73 -13.46
C GLU A 46 49.89 -50.94 -13.15
N ALA A 47 50.46 -52.11 -12.86
CA ALA A 47 49.69 -53.31 -12.52
C ALA A 47 48.86 -53.14 -11.22
N ILE A 48 49.45 -52.51 -10.18
CA ILE A 48 48.74 -52.20 -8.92
C ILE A 48 47.57 -51.26 -9.21
N THR A 49 47.81 -50.22 -10.01
CA THR A 49 46.82 -49.20 -10.37
C THR A 49 45.68 -49.79 -11.20
N ASP A 50 46.00 -50.64 -12.18
CA ASP A 50 45.03 -51.30 -13.04
C ASP A 50 44.11 -52.19 -12.23
N ARG A 51 44.69 -53.01 -11.35
CA ARG A 51 43.95 -53.84 -10.42
C ARG A 51 43.04 -53.02 -9.50
N HIS A 52 43.53 -51.89 -8.96
CA HIS A 52 42.73 -51.02 -8.12
C HIS A 52 41.50 -50.47 -8.85
N TYR A 53 41.70 -49.89 -10.04
CA TYR A 53 40.59 -49.30 -10.80
C TYR A 53 39.68 -50.35 -11.42
N ASP A 54 40.14 -51.55 -11.78
CA ASP A 54 39.24 -52.64 -12.22
C ASP A 54 38.23 -53.01 -11.13
N LEU A 55 38.68 -53.09 -9.87
CA LEU A 55 37.81 -53.36 -8.73
C LEU A 55 36.83 -52.21 -8.50
N LEU A 56 37.29 -50.96 -8.54
CA LEU A 56 36.42 -49.79 -8.39
C LEU A 56 35.38 -49.69 -9.52
N PHE A 57 35.77 -49.93 -10.77
CA PHE A 57 34.84 -49.89 -11.91
C PHE A 57 33.87 -51.08 -11.92
N GLY A 58 34.18 -52.16 -11.22
CA GLY A 58 33.25 -53.25 -10.93
C GLY A 58 32.11 -52.86 -9.98
N LEU A 59 32.26 -51.75 -9.23
CA LEU A 59 31.22 -51.20 -8.36
C LEU A 59 30.47 -50.08 -9.11
N PRO A 60 29.15 -50.25 -9.39
CA PRO A 60 28.39 -49.27 -10.18
C PRO A 60 28.39 -47.85 -9.60
N GLU A 61 28.39 -47.74 -8.27
CA GLU A 61 28.38 -46.45 -7.56
C GLU A 61 29.72 -45.71 -7.70
N MET A 62 30.83 -46.42 -7.53
CA MET A 62 32.17 -45.86 -7.70
C MET A 62 32.44 -45.47 -9.15
N LYS A 63 32.01 -46.29 -10.11
CA LYS A 63 32.08 -45.95 -11.53
C LYS A 63 31.36 -44.63 -11.82
N ARG A 64 30.13 -44.49 -11.33
CA ARG A 64 29.31 -43.27 -11.53
C ARG A 64 29.98 -42.04 -10.90
N MET A 65 30.51 -42.15 -9.68
CA MET A 65 31.23 -41.06 -9.01
C MET A 65 32.47 -40.65 -9.82
N ILE A 66 33.25 -41.62 -10.31
CA ILE A 66 34.43 -41.34 -11.15
C ILE A 66 34.03 -40.67 -12.45
N ASP A 67 33.02 -41.19 -13.15
CA ASP A 67 32.54 -40.63 -14.43
C ASP A 67 32.01 -39.20 -14.30
N GLN A 68 31.52 -38.80 -13.12
CA GLN A 68 31.04 -37.43 -12.82
C GLN A 68 32.16 -36.42 -12.57
N HIS A 69 33.30 -36.85 -12.01
CA HIS A 69 34.32 -35.94 -11.51
C HIS A 69 35.68 -36.05 -12.23
N SER A 70 35.94 -37.14 -12.96
CA SER A 70 37.24 -37.41 -13.59
C SER A 70 37.13 -38.46 -14.71
N THR A 71 38.27 -38.99 -15.15
CA THR A 71 38.34 -40.13 -16.09
C THR A 71 39.28 -41.20 -15.56
N ARG A 72 39.04 -42.45 -15.96
CA ARG A 72 39.90 -43.58 -15.58
C ARG A 72 41.37 -43.31 -15.90
N ALA A 73 41.67 -42.81 -17.11
CA ALA A 73 43.04 -42.51 -17.54
C ALA A 73 43.72 -41.45 -16.66
N ARG A 74 43.00 -40.36 -16.34
CA ARG A 74 43.53 -39.30 -15.48
C ARG A 74 43.80 -39.81 -14.06
N LEU A 75 42.86 -40.55 -13.49
CA LEU A 75 42.98 -41.10 -12.13
C LEU A 75 44.09 -42.13 -12.02
N LYS A 76 44.25 -43.01 -13.01
CA LYS A 76 45.39 -43.93 -13.11
C LYS A 76 46.72 -43.18 -13.01
N GLY A 77 46.88 -42.11 -13.81
CA GLY A 77 48.10 -41.29 -13.79
C GLY A 77 48.41 -40.70 -12.41
N THR A 78 47.39 -40.16 -11.72
CA THR A 78 47.57 -39.60 -10.38
C THR A 78 47.89 -40.65 -9.32
N PHE A 79 47.30 -41.85 -9.42
CA PHE A 79 47.56 -42.93 -8.47
C PHE A 79 48.96 -43.55 -8.67
N ILE A 80 49.40 -43.70 -9.92
CA ILE A 80 50.78 -44.10 -10.25
C ILE A 80 51.78 -43.11 -9.65
N ALA A 81 51.57 -41.81 -9.84
CA ALA A 81 52.43 -40.78 -9.27
C ALA A 81 52.47 -40.84 -7.73
N TYR A 82 51.32 -41.11 -7.08
CA TYR A 82 51.26 -41.34 -5.65
C TYR A 82 52.10 -42.56 -5.22
N LEU A 83 51.94 -43.71 -5.88
CA LEU A 83 52.71 -44.93 -5.58
C LEU A 83 54.22 -44.69 -5.72
N GLN A 84 54.63 -44.02 -6.79
CA GLN A 84 56.04 -43.67 -7.05
C GLN A 84 56.62 -42.70 -6.01
N SER A 85 55.77 -41.94 -5.30
CA SER A 85 56.23 -41.04 -4.24
C SER A 85 56.59 -41.78 -2.93
N ILE A 86 56.06 -42.99 -2.70
CA ILE A 86 56.26 -43.72 -1.43
C ILE A 86 57.75 -44.07 -1.19
N PRO A 87 58.52 -44.60 -2.18
CA PRO A 87 59.94 -44.87 -2.01
C PRO A 87 60.83 -43.62 -1.89
N GLN A 88 60.30 -42.45 -2.27
CA GLN A 88 61.04 -41.17 -2.39
C GLN A 88 60.66 -40.17 -1.29
N VAL A 89 60.19 -40.65 -0.12
CA VAL A 89 59.69 -39.78 0.94
C VAL A 89 60.78 -38.84 1.52
N ALA A 90 60.50 -37.54 1.50
CA ALA A 90 61.36 -36.48 2.03
C ALA A 90 60.90 -35.91 3.40
N PHE A 91 59.69 -36.25 3.86
CA PHE A 91 59.07 -35.76 5.11
C PHE A 91 59.11 -34.23 5.27
N ASP A 92 58.90 -33.51 4.17
CA ASP A 92 58.83 -32.05 4.15
C ASP A 92 57.37 -31.56 4.09
N ALA A 93 57.18 -30.25 4.03
CA ALA A 93 55.86 -29.66 3.98
C ALA A 93 55.15 -29.94 2.65
N GLU A 94 55.89 -30.16 1.55
CA GLU A 94 55.30 -30.55 0.27
C GLU A 94 54.71 -31.96 0.33
N TYR A 95 55.40 -32.89 0.99
CA TYR A 95 54.89 -34.22 1.29
C TYR A 95 53.54 -34.14 1.98
N VAL A 96 53.41 -33.34 3.04
CA VAL A 96 52.15 -33.16 3.78
C VAL A 96 51.06 -32.54 2.90
N ARG A 97 51.35 -31.40 2.25
CA ARG A 97 50.40 -30.68 1.39
C ARG A 97 49.83 -31.56 0.28
N MET A 98 50.64 -32.44 -0.32
CA MET A 98 50.17 -33.39 -1.31
C MET A 98 49.12 -34.35 -0.73
N ARG A 99 49.34 -34.88 0.49
CA ARG A 99 48.40 -35.80 1.15
C ARG A 99 47.16 -35.08 1.67
N GLU A 100 47.29 -33.86 2.16
CA GLU A 100 46.13 -33.01 2.49
C GLU A 100 45.28 -32.75 1.26
N ARG A 101 45.90 -32.45 0.11
CA ARG A 101 45.16 -32.26 -1.15
C ARG A 101 44.39 -33.52 -1.56
N ILE A 102 44.96 -34.71 -1.34
CA ILE A 102 44.26 -35.98 -1.54
C ILE A 102 43.01 -36.02 -0.65
N GLY A 103 43.11 -35.75 0.65
CA GLY A 103 41.95 -35.71 1.56
C GLY A 103 40.89 -34.70 1.16
N GLN A 104 41.30 -33.47 0.82
CA GLN A 104 40.39 -32.40 0.37
C GLN A 104 39.64 -32.76 -0.92
N VAL A 105 40.32 -33.35 -1.91
CA VAL A 105 39.69 -33.76 -3.18
C VAL A 105 38.67 -34.86 -2.92
N HIS A 106 39.02 -35.87 -2.14
CA HIS A 106 38.13 -36.98 -1.90
C HIS A 106 36.94 -36.60 -0.99
N SER A 107 37.14 -35.73 0.00
CA SER A 107 36.05 -35.16 0.81
C SER A 107 35.07 -34.35 -0.04
N ARG A 108 35.57 -33.56 -1.00
CA ARG A 108 34.75 -32.75 -1.91
C ARG A 108 33.82 -33.58 -2.79
N ILE A 109 34.29 -34.73 -3.28
CA ILE A 109 33.46 -35.68 -4.05
C ILE A 109 32.65 -36.62 -3.13
N GLN A 110 32.74 -36.44 -1.81
CA GLN A 110 32.04 -37.25 -0.80
C GLN A 110 32.38 -38.74 -0.87
N LEU A 111 33.62 -39.09 -1.24
CA LEU A 111 34.07 -40.47 -1.11
C LEU A 111 34.22 -40.80 0.38
N GLU A 112 33.66 -41.94 0.83
CA GLU A 112 33.81 -42.33 2.23
C GLU A 112 35.27 -42.75 2.52
N PRO A 113 35.86 -42.34 3.67
CA PRO A 113 37.27 -42.62 3.97
C PRO A 113 37.63 -44.11 3.97
N GLU A 114 36.67 -45.00 4.21
CA GLU A 114 36.86 -46.45 4.18
C GLU A 114 37.34 -46.97 2.83
N TRP A 115 36.83 -46.42 1.72
CA TRP A 115 37.25 -46.79 0.36
C TRP A 115 38.69 -46.34 0.08
N PHE A 116 39.05 -45.16 0.57
CA PHE A 116 40.42 -44.67 0.50
C PHE A 116 41.37 -45.57 1.31
N ILE A 117 41.03 -45.93 2.56
CA ILE A 117 41.86 -46.79 3.40
C ILE A 117 42.00 -48.20 2.78
N ALA A 118 40.91 -48.75 2.23
CA ALA A 118 40.93 -50.05 1.57
C ALA A 118 41.83 -50.08 0.32
N SER A 119 42.05 -48.95 -0.35
CA SER A 119 42.92 -48.85 -1.53
C SER A 119 44.36 -49.27 -1.22
N PHE A 120 44.85 -49.03 0.00
CA PHE A 120 46.19 -49.42 0.42
C PHE A 120 46.43 -50.92 0.41
N LEU A 121 45.37 -51.74 0.55
CA LEU A 121 45.49 -53.19 0.46
C LEU A 121 46.04 -53.64 -0.91
N ARG A 122 45.81 -52.87 -1.98
CA ARG A 122 46.35 -53.15 -3.32
C ARG A 122 47.88 -53.05 -3.36
N VAL A 123 48.44 -52.13 -2.59
CA VAL A 123 49.89 -51.97 -2.46
C VAL A 123 50.49 -53.21 -1.80
N TYR A 124 49.87 -53.71 -0.73
CA TYR A 124 50.36 -54.92 -0.04
C TYR A 124 50.17 -56.20 -0.85
N GLU A 125 49.05 -56.35 -1.57
CA GLU A 125 48.77 -57.54 -2.40
C GLU A 125 49.91 -57.85 -3.38
N TYR A 126 50.51 -56.81 -3.97
CA TYR A 126 51.62 -56.96 -4.91
C TYR A 126 52.99 -56.93 -4.23
N LEU A 127 53.21 -56.04 -3.26
CA LEU A 127 54.54 -55.85 -2.69
C LEU A 127 54.89 -56.91 -1.64
N VAL A 128 53.94 -57.47 -0.89
CA VAL A 128 54.24 -58.48 0.14
C VAL A 128 54.90 -59.73 -0.47
N PRO A 129 54.35 -60.37 -1.53
CA PRO A 129 55.01 -61.52 -2.14
C PRO A 129 56.41 -61.20 -2.67
N ILE A 130 56.58 -60.03 -3.30
CA ILE A 130 57.88 -59.57 -3.83
C ILE A 130 58.89 -59.39 -2.69
N ILE A 131 58.49 -58.70 -1.62
CA ILE A 131 59.38 -58.42 -0.49
C ILE A 131 59.81 -59.72 0.21
N VAL A 132 58.89 -60.66 0.36
CA VAL A 132 59.17 -61.96 1.00
C VAL A 132 60.10 -62.83 0.14
N ASN A 133 59.95 -62.77 -1.19
CA ASN A 133 60.73 -63.61 -2.11
C ASN A 133 62.14 -63.04 -2.40
N ASP A 134 62.25 -61.73 -2.59
CA ASP A 134 63.46 -61.11 -3.14
C ASP A 134 64.42 -60.57 -2.05
N PHE A 135 63.98 -60.53 -0.79
CA PHE A 135 64.78 -60.04 0.34
C PHE A 135 64.99 -61.11 1.43
N ARG A 136 66.13 -61.05 2.12
CA ARG A 136 66.41 -61.93 3.28
C ARG A 136 65.39 -61.70 4.38
N SER A 137 65.06 -62.72 5.18
CA SER A 137 63.98 -62.67 6.17
C SER A 137 64.02 -61.46 7.13
N ASN A 138 65.20 -61.06 7.59
CA ASN A 138 65.34 -59.87 8.46
C ASN A 138 65.11 -58.54 7.70
N ASP A 139 65.59 -58.45 6.46
CA ASP A 139 65.41 -57.27 5.60
C ASP A 139 63.96 -57.16 5.12
N ALA A 140 63.33 -58.28 4.76
CA ALA A 140 61.94 -58.34 4.35
C ALA A 140 61.01 -57.82 5.46
N SER A 141 61.24 -58.25 6.71
CA SER A 141 60.48 -57.77 7.87
C SER A 141 60.64 -56.26 8.09
N ALA A 142 61.87 -55.74 8.02
CA ALA A 142 62.14 -54.31 8.17
C ALA A 142 61.49 -53.46 7.06
N ILE A 143 61.54 -53.92 5.81
CA ILE A 143 60.93 -53.24 4.66
C ILE A 143 59.41 -53.25 4.75
N LEU A 144 58.80 -54.39 5.13
CA LEU A 144 57.35 -54.48 5.33
C LEU A 144 56.87 -53.54 6.44
N MET A 145 57.61 -53.46 7.55
CA MET A 145 57.29 -52.56 8.65
C MET A 145 57.42 -51.08 8.22
N ALA A 146 58.46 -50.74 7.46
CA ALA A 146 58.66 -49.39 6.93
C ALA A 146 57.53 -48.98 5.97
N LEU A 147 57.12 -49.89 5.07
CA LEU A 147 55.97 -49.70 4.17
C LEU A 147 54.69 -49.51 4.96
N HIS A 148 54.47 -50.32 5.99
CA HIS A 148 53.28 -50.21 6.83
C HIS A 148 53.18 -48.88 7.55
N ARG A 149 54.28 -48.43 8.16
CA ARG A 149 54.32 -47.15 8.86
C ARG A 149 54.04 -45.96 7.94
N ILE A 150 54.56 -45.96 6.71
CA ILE A 150 54.33 -44.84 5.77
C ILE A 150 52.93 -44.83 5.20
N VAL A 151 52.38 -45.99 4.87
CA VAL A 151 50.98 -46.08 4.48
C VAL A 151 50.05 -45.62 5.62
N MET A 152 50.35 -45.98 6.86
CA MET A 152 49.59 -45.51 8.03
C MET A 152 49.76 -44.00 8.27
N LEU A 153 50.94 -43.44 8.04
CA LEU A 153 51.16 -41.99 8.12
C LEU A 153 50.36 -41.24 7.05
N ASP A 154 50.41 -41.70 5.79
CA ASP A 154 49.63 -41.14 4.69
C ASP A 154 48.13 -41.22 4.99
N ALA A 155 47.65 -42.35 5.50
CA ALA A 155 46.26 -42.52 5.93
C ALA A 155 45.86 -41.53 7.03
N GLN A 156 46.72 -41.30 8.03
CA GLN A 156 46.45 -40.33 9.10
C GLN A 156 46.35 -38.89 8.60
N ILE A 157 47.25 -38.47 7.68
CA ILE A 157 47.23 -37.12 7.12
C ILE A 157 45.98 -36.91 6.25
N VAL A 158 45.67 -37.90 5.39
CA VAL A 158 44.49 -37.83 4.52
C VAL A 158 43.21 -37.81 5.34
N LEU A 159 43.09 -38.66 6.37
CA LEU A 159 41.90 -38.72 7.22
C LEU A 159 41.71 -37.43 8.04
N GLU A 160 42.78 -36.83 8.56
CA GLU A 160 42.71 -35.52 9.22
C GLU A 160 42.20 -34.44 8.25
N SER A 161 42.70 -34.44 7.02
CA SER A 161 42.23 -33.52 5.98
C SER A 161 40.75 -33.73 5.61
N TYR A 162 40.29 -34.99 5.54
CA TYR A 162 38.87 -35.32 5.37
C TYR A 162 37.98 -34.74 6.47
N GLN A 163 38.44 -34.91 7.72
CA GLN A 163 37.74 -34.43 8.89
C GLN A 163 37.65 -32.90 8.87
N SER A 164 38.78 -32.19 8.68
CA SER A 164 38.79 -30.72 8.62
C SER A 164 37.95 -30.16 7.46
N ALA A 165 37.98 -30.78 6.28
CA ALA A 165 37.15 -30.36 5.16
C ALA A 165 35.65 -30.54 5.44
N THR A 166 35.28 -31.59 6.16
CA THR A 166 33.89 -31.86 6.55
C THR A 166 33.41 -30.89 7.63
N GLU A 167 34.23 -30.64 8.65
CA GLU A 167 33.97 -29.65 9.70
C GLU A 167 33.79 -28.26 9.10
N TYR A 168 34.65 -27.88 8.14
CA TYR A 168 34.55 -26.58 7.46
C TYR A 168 33.25 -26.45 6.66
N ARG A 169 32.89 -27.46 5.87
CA ARG A 169 31.65 -27.46 5.09
C ARG A 169 30.40 -27.36 5.99
N LEU A 170 30.41 -28.00 7.15
CA LEU A 170 29.32 -27.87 8.12
C LEU A 170 29.23 -26.44 8.66
N MET A 171 30.36 -25.84 9.02
CA MET A 171 30.42 -24.44 9.47
C MET A 171 29.95 -23.47 8.38
N ASP A 172 30.38 -23.66 7.13
CA ASP A 172 30.03 -22.81 6.00
C ASP A 172 28.53 -22.88 5.68
N ASN A 173 27.96 -24.10 5.64
CA ASN A 173 26.51 -24.28 5.49
C ASN A 173 25.73 -23.64 6.64
N ASN A 174 26.23 -23.74 7.87
CA ASN A 174 25.58 -23.14 9.04
C ASN A 174 25.66 -21.60 8.99
N SER A 175 26.77 -21.06 8.48
CA SER A 175 26.92 -19.64 8.16
C SER A 175 25.90 -19.20 7.09
N ASP A 176 25.70 -19.95 6.01
CA ASP A 176 24.69 -19.64 4.98
C ASP A 176 23.26 -19.59 5.56
N ILE A 177 22.92 -20.55 6.44
CA ILE A 177 21.63 -20.57 7.13
C ILE A 177 21.48 -19.31 7.99
N MET A 178 22.53 -18.92 8.71
CA MET A 178 22.51 -17.70 9.51
C MET A 178 22.32 -16.45 8.64
N GLU A 179 23.04 -16.34 7.52
CA GLU A 179 22.89 -15.23 6.59
C GLU A 179 21.46 -15.13 6.04
N MET A 180 20.83 -16.26 5.70
CA MET A 180 19.44 -16.33 5.25
C MET A 180 18.46 -15.86 6.34
N LEU A 181 18.66 -16.28 7.60
CA LEU A 181 17.83 -15.85 8.73
C LEU A 181 17.95 -14.34 8.98
N ILE A 182 19.15 -13.77 8.84
CA ILE A 182 19.41 -12.33 9.05
C ILE A 182 18.79 -11.47 7.93
N GLN A 183 18.67 -12.02 6.72
CA GLN A 183 18.00 -11.35 5.61
C GLN A 183 16.47 -11.36 5.73
N SER A 184 15.89 -12.12 6.66
CA SER A 184 14.44 -12.15 6.91
C SER A 184 13.97 -10.94 7.74
N ASP A 185 14.19 -9.72 7.24
CA ASP A 185 13.85 -8.44 7.90
C ASP A 185 12.39 -7.97 7.69
N GLY A 186 11.63 -8.71 6.89
CA GLY A 186 10.25 -8.35 6.52
C GLY A 186 9.25 -8.28 7.68
N LEU A 187 9.52 -8.97 8.81
CA LEU A 187 8.61 -8.97 9.96
C LEU A 187 8.46 -7.60 10.61
N HIS A 188 9.55 -6.85 10.73
CA HIS A 188 9.50 -5.50 11.29
C HIS A 188 8.64 -4.56 10.43
N THR A 189 8.80 -4.65 9.10
CA THR A 189 7.98 -3.89 8.15
C THR A 189 6.50 -4.27 8.24
N LEU A 190 6.21 -5.57 8.39
CA LEU A 190 4.84 -6.07 8.56
C LEU A 190 4.21 -5.56 9.85
N LEU A 191 4.93 -5.56 10.98
CA LEU A 191 4.43 -5.02 12.25
C LEU A 191 4.12 -3.51 12.16
N ILE A 192 5.00 -2.72 11.54
CA ILE A 192 4.74 -1.29 11.30
C ILE A 192 3.51 -1.09 10.40
N ALA A 193 3.36 -1.89 9.34
CA ALA A 193 2.22 -1.80 8.45
C ALA A 193 0.91 -2.16 9.16
N ALA A 194 0.93 -3.15 10.05
CA ALA A 194 -0.22 -3.52 10.88
C ALA A 194 -0.59 -2.42 11.88
N GLU A 195 0.40 -1.81 12.56
CA GLU A 195 0.16 -0.66 13.46
C GLU A 195 -0.47 0.52 12.71
N ARG A 196 0.01 0.85 11.50
CA ARG A 196 -0.60 1.87 10.65
C ARG A 196 -2.03 1.51 10.25
N SER A 197 -2.27 0.26 9.87
CA SER A 197 -3.62 -0.20 9.52
C SER A 197 -4.60 -0.06 10.68
N LEU A 198 -4.18 -0.26 11.94
CA LEU A 198 -5.03 -0.02 13.10
C LEU A 198 -5.34 1.48 13.26
N GLN A 199 -4.36 2.35 13.03
CA GLN A 199 -4.59 3.80 13.06
C GLN A 199 -5.56 4.24 11.97
N ASP A 200 -5.40 3.76 10.74
CA ASP A 200 -6.31 4.06 9.63
C ASP A 200 -7.76 3.64 9.94
N VAL A 201 -7.94 2.50 10.63
CA VAL A 201 -9.27 2.05 11.06
C VAL A 201 -9.89 3.00 12.09
N LEU A 202 -9.11 3.52 13.05
CA LEU A 202 -9.61 4.50 14.02
C LEU A 202 -10.08 5.79 13.33
N ASP A 203 -9.33 6.25 12.34
CA ASP A 203 -9.69 7.45 11.57
C ASP A 203 -10.97 7.21 10.74
N ILE A 204 -11.12 6.01 10.15
CA ILE A 204 -12.35 5.63 9.44
C ILE A 204 -13.54 5.50 10.39
N GLN A 205 -13.35 4.96 11.59
CA GLN A 205 -14.42 4.88 12.60
C GLN A 205 -14.95 6.26 12.96
N ALA A 206 -14.06 7.22 13.23
CA ALA A 206 -14.45 8.60 13.51
C ALA A 206 -15.22 9.24 12.34
N ALA A 207 -14.78 9.02 11.10
CA ALA A 207 -15.50 9.48 9.92
C ALA A 207 -16.89 8.82 9.76
N THR A 208 -17.00 7.54 10.12
CA THR A 208 -18.25 6.77 10.05
C THR A 208 -19.27 7.25 11.10
N GLU A 209 -18.81 7.61 12.29
CA GLU A 209 -19.66 8.25 13.31
C GLU A 209 -20.21 9.60 12.83
N GLN A 210 -19.38 10.42 12.19
CA GLN A 210 -19.84 11.68 11.59
C GLN A 210 -20.85 11.45 10.46
N LEU A 211 -20.62 10.46 9.60
CA LEU A 211 -21.56 10.09 8.54
C LEU A 211 -22.91 9.65 9.12
N THR A 212 -22.91 8.88 10.21
CA THR A 212 -24.14 8.45 10.88
C THR A 212 -24.95 9.65 11.35
N ALA A 213 -24.30 10.63 11.98
CA ALA A 213 -24.97 11.87 12.41
C ALA A 213 -25.53 12.67 11.22
N SER A 214 -24.78 12.76 10.10
CA SER A 214 -25.26 13.43 8.89
C SER A 214 -26.46 12.72 8.26
N ILE A 215 -26.50 11.38 8.29
CA ILE A 215 -27.64 10.59 7.79
C ILE A 215 -28.89 10.89 8.62
N GLU A 216 -28.76 10.93 9.96
CA GLU A 216 -29.88 11.30 10.85
C GLU A 216 -30.38 12.73 10.58
N GLU A 217 -29.47 13.69 10.40
CA GLU A 217 -29.82 15.08 10.10
C GLU A 217 -30.57 15.21 8.76
N VAL A 218 -30.07 14.56 7.70
CA VAL A 218 -30.73 14.55 6.38
C VAL A 218 -32.08 13.84 6.45
N SER A 219 -32.20 12.77 7.24
CA SER A 219 -33.47 12.08 7.45
C SER A 219 -34.52 12.99 8.09
N VAL A 220 -34.16 13.73 9.14
CA VAL A 220 -35.05 14.69 9.80
C VAL A 220 -35.44 15.80 8.83
N GLN A 221 -34.47 16.36 8.11
CA GLN A 221 -34.73 17.44 7.16
C GLN A 221 -35.61 17.01 5.98
N THR A 222 -35.48 15.76 5.52
CA THR A 222 -36.34 15.19 4.48
C THR A 222 -37.79 15.04 4.97
N ALA A 223 -37.99 14.60 6.22
CA ALA A 223 -39.33 14.49 6.82
C ALA A 223 -40.00 15.86 7.03
N ASP A 224 -39.24 16.86 7.47
CA ASP A 224 -39.71 18.24 7.61
C ASP A 224 -40.07 18.84 6.24
N SER A 225 -39.25 18.59 5.22
CA SER A 225 -39.51 19.04 3.85
C SER A 225 -40.79 18.41 3.29
N ALA A 226 -40.98 17.09 3.46
CA ALA A 226 -42.21 16.39 3.06
C ALA A 226 -43.45 16.98 3.74
N THR A 227 -43.35 17.32 5.02
CA THR A 227 -44.44 18.00 5.75
C THR A 227 -44.75 19.38 5.15
N ASN A 228 -43.72 20.16 4.79
CA ASN A 228 -43.88 21.45 4.14
C ASN A 228 -44.48 21.34 2.73
N THR A 229 -44.09 20.33 1.96
CA THR A 229 -44.66 20.01 0.64
C THR A 229 -46.16 19.74 0.75
N VAL A 230 -46.58 18.92 1.72
CA VAL A 230 -48.01 18.68 1.99
C VAL A 230 -48.77 19.97 2.35
N ASN A 231 -48.21 20.80 3.22
CA ASN A 231 -48.80 22.09 3.58
C ASN A 231 -48.91 23.05 2.38
N MET A 232 -47.92 23.03 1.49
CA MET A 232 -47.89 23.87 0.29
C MET A 232 -48.91 23.42 -0.75
N ILE A 233 -49.11 22.11 -0.93
CA ILE A 233 -50.19 21.57 -1.77
C ILE A 233 -51.55 22.06 -1.25
N ALA A 234 -51.80 21.95 0.05
CA ALA A 234 -53.06 22.41 0.65
C ALA A 234 -53.28 23.92 0.44
N ALA A 235 -52.24 24.74 0.62
CA ALA A 235 -52.31 26.18 0.39
C ALA A 235 -52.55 26.54 -1.09
N LEU A 236 -51.91 25.83 -2.02
CA LEU A 236 -52.11 26.03 -3.46
C LEU A 236 -53.53 25.63 -3.90
N GLN A 237 -54.08 24.55 -3.35
CA GLN A 237 -55.46 24.14 -3.62
C GLN A 237 -56.47 25.20 -3.16
N GLU A 238 -56.28 25.78 -1.97
CA GLU A 238 -57.14 26.86 -1.48
C GLU A 238 -57.00 28.11 -2.35
N ASN A 239 -55.78 28.52 -2.70
CA ASN A 239 -55.56 29.65 -3.59
C ASN A 239 -56.19 29.44 -4.98
N ARG A 240 -56.10 28.21 -5.52
CA ARG A 240 -56.72 27.85 -6.80
C ARG A 240 -58.23 28.07 -6.76
N LYS A 241 -58.88 27.62 -5.67
CA LYS A 241 -60.32 27.82 -5.46
C LYS A 241 -60.68 29.30 -5.38
N ILE A 242 -59.92 30.11 -4.66
CA ILE A 242 -60.13 31.56 -4.55
C ILE A 242 -60.04 32.24 -5.93
N VAL A 243 -59.03 31.88 -6.75
CA VAL A 243 -58.87 32.44 -8.10
C VAL A 243 -60.01 32.01 -9.01
N GLU A 244 -60.46 30.75 -8.93
CA GLU A 244 -61.60 30.23 -9.68
C GLU A 244 -62.90 30.99 -9.35
N GLU A 245 -63.20 31.16 -8.06
CA GLU A 245 -64.35 31.97 -7.60
C GLU A 245 -64.27 33.42 -8.08
N THR A 246 -63.06 33.98 -8.17
CA THR A 246 -62.86 35.35 -8.64
C THR A 246 -63.04 35.46 -10.17
N ILE A 247 -62.64 34.45 -10.95
CA ILE A 247 -62.93 34.37 -12.40
C ILE A 247 -64.45 34.36 -12.62
N GLU A 248 -65.20 33.51 -11.91
CA GLU A 248 -66.66 33.49 -11.98
C GLU A 248 -67.28 34.84 -11.57
N GLY A 249 -66.69 35.50 -10.57
CA GLY A 249 -67.11 36.83 -10.12
C GLY A 249 -66.99 37.89 -11.23
N PHE A 250 -65.92 37.84 -12.02
CA PHE A 250 -65.73 38.75 -13.16
C PHE A 250 -66.70 38.48 -14.30
N GLU A 251 -66.99 37.23 -14.62
CA GLU A 251 -68.00 36.86 -15.63
C GLU A 251 -69.38 37.41 -15.27
N LYS A 252 -69.81 37.18 -14.01
CA LYS A 252 -71.08 37.73 -13.48
C LYS A 252 -71.12 39.25 -13.53
N MET A 253 -70.00 39.91 -13.27
CA MET A 253 -69.92 41.38 -13.30
C MET A 253 -70.00 41.93 -14.72
N ASN A 254 -69.40 41.23 -15.69
CA ASN A 254 -69.51 41.60 -17.10
C ASN A 254 -70.96 41.53 -17.59
N ASP A 255 -71.70 40.48 -17.20
CA ASP A 255 -73.14 40.35 -17.49
C ASP A 255 -73.95 41.50 -16.90
N LEU A 256 -73.66 41.90 -15.65
CA LEU A 256 -74.31 43.03 -14.99
C LEU A 256 -74.06 44.36 -15.71
N PHE A 257 -72.84 44.59 -16.24
CA PHE A 257 -72.55 45.78 -17.03
C PHE A 257 -73.29 45.77 -18.38
N LEU A 258 -73.42 44.61 -19.01
CA LEU A 258 -74.18 44.45 -20.25
C LEU A 258 -75.68 44.74 -20.05
N ASP A 259 -76.26 44.23 -18.95
CA ASP A 259 -77.64 44.56 -18.56
C ASP A 259 -77.79 46.06 -18.26
N THR A 260 -76.86 46.64 -17.48
CA THR A 260 -76.87 48.07 -17.15
C THR A 260 -76.83 48.94 -18.40
N ARG A 261 -75.94 48.63 -19.34
CA ARG A 261 -75.87 49.34 -20.63
C ARG A 261 -77.19 49.28 -21.38
N THR A 262 -77.83 48.11 -21.42
CA THR A 262 -79.12 47.90 -22.08
C THR A 262 -80.24 48.72 -21.43
N ARG A 263 -80.27 48.82 -20.09
CA ARG A 263 -81.26 49.64 -19.36
C ARG A 263 -81.07 51.14 -19.62
N PHE A 264 -79.84 51.63 -19.68
CA PHE A 264 -79.56 53.03 -19.99
C PHE A 264 -79.86 53.38 -21.45
N ASP A 265 -79.63 52.47 -22.39
CA ASP A 265 -80.10 52.64 -23.78
C ASP A 265 -81.63 52.79 -23.85
N GLN A 266 -82.37 51.99 -23.06
CA GLN A 266 -83.82 52.10 -22.97
C GLN A 266 -84.27 53.42 -22.31
N LEU A 267 -83.57 53.87 -21.27
CA LEU A 267 -83.81 55.17 -20.63
C LEU A 267 -83.61 56.31 -21.63
N GLN A 268 -82.50 56.30 -22.39
CA GLN A 268 -82.19 57.33 -23.38
C GLN A 268 -83.27 57.41 -24.47
N ARG A 269 -83.76 56.26 -24.96
CA ARG A 269 -84.91 56.22 -25.90
C ARG A 269 -86.19 56.77 -25.28
N SER A 270 -86.42 56.52 -24.00
CA SER A 270 -87.61 57.00 -23.29
C SER A 270 -87.54 58.52 -23.03
N MET A 271 -86.36 59.05 -22.72
CA MET A 271 -86.12 60.49 -22.60
C MET A 271 -86.34 61.20 -23.94
N HIS A 272 -85.86 60.62 -25.04
CA HIS A 272 -86.09 61.21 -26.38
C HIS A 272 -87.59 61.31 -26.72
N LYS A 273 -88.38 60.27 -26.41
CA LYS A 273 -89.83 60.30 -26.57
C LYS A 273 -90.49 61.35 -25.66
N LEU A 274 -89.98 61.54 -24.45
CA LEU A 274 -90.48 62.59 -23.56
C LEU A 274 -90.16 64.00 -24.09
N THR A 275 -88.97 64.21 -24.66
CA THR A 275 -88.63 65.47 -25.36
C THR A 275 -89.67 65.78 -26.44
N ASP A 276 -90.03 64.80 -27.27
CA ASP A 276 -91.04 64.96 -28.33
C ASP A 276 -92.41 65.37 -27.75
N VAL A 277 -92.84 64.75 -26.64
CA VAL A 277 -94.10 65.08 -25.95
C VAL A 277 -94.07 66.48 -25.35
N VAL A 278 -92.97 66.86 -24.70
CA VAL A 278 -92.81 68.18 -24.08
C VAL A 278 -92.79 69.29 -25.15
N GLN A 279 -92.15 69.04 -26.29
CA GLN A 279 -92.16 69.97 -27.43
C GLN A 279 -93.57 70.15 -28.03
N LEU A 280 -94.37 69.08 -28.07
CA LEU A 280 -95.79 69.19 -28.45
C LEU A 280 -96.57 70.04 -27.45
N ILE A 281 -96.36 69.86 -26.14
CA ILE A 281 -97.03 70.67 -25.10
C ILE A 281 -96.62 72.15 -25.22
N ASP A 282 -95.35 72.46 -25.46
CA ASP A 282 -94.90 73.84 -25.70
C ASP A 282 -95.62 74.47 -26.89
N THR A 283 -95.75 73.70 -27.98
CA THR A 283 -96.47 74.13 -29.18
C THR A 283 -97.94 74.41 -28.87
N VAL A 284 -98.62 73.50 -28.16
CA VAL A 284 -100.02 73.65 -27.74
C VAL A 284 -100.20 74.84 -26.80
N ALA A 285 -99.29 75.04 -25.84
CA ALA A 285 -99.31 76.21 -24.97
C ALA A 285 -99.09 77.52 -25.76
N GLY A 286 -98.25 77.49 -26.80
CA GLY A 286 -98.07 78.60 -27.74
C GLY A 286 -99.32 78.93 -28.56
N GLU A 287 -100.00 77.91 -29.10
CA GLU A 287 -101.27 78.08 -29.79
C GLU A 287 -102.37 78.57 -28.85
N THR A 288 -102.41 78.06 -27.62
CA THR A 288 -103.39 78.46 -26.59
C THR A 288 -103.16 79.91 -26.13
N GLN A 289 -101.90 80.34 -25.99
CA GLN A 289 -101.52 81.73 -25.73
C GLN A 289 -102.01 82.66 -26.85
N LEU A 290 -101.86 82.24 -28.11
CA LEU A 290 -102.33 82.99 -29.29
C LEU A 290 -103.86 83.07 -29.33
N LEU A 291 -104.56 81.97 -29.04
CA LEU A 291 -106.02 81.93 -28.91
C LEU A 291 -106.52 82.86 -27.79
N ALA A 292 -105.85 82.84 -26.63
CA ALA A 292 -106.16 83.71 -25.49
C ALA A 292 -105.89 85.19 -25.79
N LEU A 293 -104.83 85.49 -26.57
CA LEU A 293 -104.53 86.82 -27.04
C LEU A 293 -105.61 87.32 -28.01
N ASN A 294 -106.02 86.49 -28.98
CA ASN A 294 -107.10 86.81 -29.91
C ASN A 294 -108.43 87.03 -29.17
N ALA A 295 -108.75 86.20 -28.18
CA ALA A 295 -109.94 86.34 -27.34
C ALA A 295 -109.89 87.61 -26.47
N SER A 296 -108.71 87.98 -25.96
CA SER A 296 -108.50 89.22 -25.20
C SER A 296 -108.68 90.47 -26.07
N ILE A 297 -108.22 90.43 -27.34
CA ILE A 297 -108.42 91.51 -28.32
C ILE A 297 -109.92 91.67 -28.63
N GLU A 298 -110.64 90.56 -28.88
CA GLU A 298 -112.06 90.62 -29.20
C GLU A 298 -112.93 91.02 -27.99
N ALA A 299 -112.54 90.61 -26.77
CA ALA A 299 -113.17 91.06 -25.53
C ALA A 299 -112.98 92.57 -25.28
N ALA A 300 -111.81 93.13 -25.62
CA ALA A 300 -111.57 94.58 -25.58
C ALA A 300 -112.40 95.35 -26.63
N ARG A 301 -112.72 94.69 -27.75
CA ARG A 301 -113.54 95.22 -28.85
C ARG A 301 -115.03 95.30 -28.51
N ALA A 302 -115.52 94.39 -27.67
CA ALA A 302 -116.92 94.29 -27.25
C ALA A 302 -117.35 95.29 -26.14
N GLY A 303 -116.43 96.09 -25.58
CA GLY A 303 -116.76 97.12 -24.59
C GLY A 303 -117.27 96.58 -23.25
N GLU A 304 -118.28 97.22 -22.64
CA GLU A 304 -118.81 96.87 -21.29
C GLU A 304 -119.35 95.43 -21.19
N GLU A 305 -119.91 94.86 -22.27
CA GLU A 305 -120.42 93.47 -22.33
C GLU A 305 -119.27 92.42 -22.37
N GLY A 306 -118.04 92.82 -22.72
CA GLY A 306 -116.88 91.95 -22.88
C GLY A 306 -116.06 91.71 -21.61
N ARG A 307 -116.37 92.39 -20.49
CA ARG A 307 -115.53 92.37 -19.27
C ARG A 307 -115.34 90.97 -18.68
N GLY A 308 -116.37 90.12 -18.69
CA GLY A 308 -116.26 88.73 -18.21
C GLY A 308 -115.35 87.87 -19.09
N PHE A 309 -115.44 88.03 -20.42
CA PHE A 309 -114.60 87.33 -21.40
C PHE A 309 -113.13 87.78 -21.36
N ALA A 310 -112.88 89.07 -21.12
CA ALA A 310 -111.52 89.59 -20.98
C ALA A 310 -110.78 88.99 -19.78
N VAL A 311 -111.49 88.76 -18.66
CA VAL A 311 -110.92 88.10 -17.47
C VAL A 311 -110.57 86.64 -17.78
N VAL A 312 -111.47 85.90 -18.45
CA VAL A 312 -111.21 84.50 -18.84
C VAL A 312 -110.03 84.42 -19.82
N ALA A 313 -109.98 85.29 -20.83
CA ALA A 313 -108.88 85.32 -21.79
C ALA A 313 -107.54 85.69 -21.14
N GLY A 314 -107.54 86.61 -20.17
CA GLY A 314 -106.36 86.92 -19.36
C GLY A 314 -105.90 85.75 -18.50
N GLU A 315 -106.83 84.98 -17.92
CA GLU A 315 -106.52 83.80 -17.11
C GLU A 315 -106.01 82.64 -17.98
N VAL A 316 -106.57 82.42 -19.18
CA VAL A 316 -106.07 81.41 -20.15
C VAL A 316 -104.67 81.78 -20.67
N ARG A 317 -104.41 83.06 -20.90
CA ARG A 317 -103.08 83.56 -21.28
C ARG A 317 -102.08 83.31 -20.15
N LYS A 318 -102.42 83.69 -18.92
CA LYS A 318 -101.59 83.45 -17.74
C LYS A 318 -101.32 81.95 -17.53
N LEU A 319 -102.33 81.10 -17.73
CA LEU A 319 -102.20 79.64 -17.66
C LEU A 319 -101.29 79.08 -18.76
N SER A 320 -101.36 79.62 -19.97
CA SER A 320 -100.50 79.22 -21.09
C SER A 320 -99.05 79.66 -20.88
N ASP A 321 -98.81 80.87 -20.36
CA ASP A 321 -97.49 81.34 -19.93
C ASP A 321 -96.92 80.47 -18.80
N GLN A 322 -97.74 80.12 -17.79
CA GLN A 322 -97.35 79.18 -16.74
C GLN A 322 -97.05 77.78 -17.28
N THR A 323 -97.79 77.32 -18.30
CA THR A 323 -97.58 76.02 -18.95
C THR A 323 -96.26 76.02 -19.72
N LYS A 324 -95.94 77.09 -20.45
CA LYS A 324 -94.63 77.24 -21.12
C LYS A 324 -93.47 77.24 -20.15
N GLN A 325 -93.59 77.96 -19.04
CA GLN A 325 -92.54 77.96 -18.02
C GLN A 325 -92.36 76.56 -17.42
N ALA A 326 -93.46 75.86 -17.08
CA ALA A 326 -93.40 74.50 -16.58
C ALA A 326 -92.81 73.51 -17.62
N VAL A 327 -93.09 73.71 -18.91
CA VAL A 327 -92.48 72.94 -20.00
C VAL A 327 -90.97 73.20 -20.10
N HIS A 328 -90.53 74.46 -19.99
CA HIS A 328 -89.11 74.79 -19.94
C HIS A 328 -88.40 74.12 -18.76
N ASP A 329 -89.01 74.18 -17.57
CA ASP A 329 -88.46 73.53 -16.38
C ASP A 329 -88.36 72.00 -16.58
N VAL A 330 -89.34 71.37 -17.23
CA VAL A 330 -89.29 69.93 -17.58
C VAL A 330 -88.22 69.64 -18.63
N TYR A 331 -88.00 70.54 -19.60
CA TYR A 331 -86.96 70.41 -20.61
C TYR A 331 -85.57 70.37 -19.96
N ASP A 332 -85.29 71.28 -19.02
CA ASP A 332 -84.03 71.32 -18.28
C ASP A 332 -83.80 70.02 -17.47
N VAL A 333 -84.87 69.44 -16.89
CA VAL A 333 -84.79 68.14 -16.21
C VAL A 333 -84.49 67.00 -17.18
N ILE A 334 -85.11 66.97 -18.36
CA ILE A 334 -84.86 65.91 -19.37
C ILE A 334 -83.42 65.99 -19.88
N GLU A 335 -82.92 67.18 -20.19
CA GLU A 335 -81.54 67.39 -20.64
C GLU A 335 -80.55 66.92 -19.57
N SER A 336 -80.80 67.25 -18.30
CA SER A 336 -80.02 66.78 -17.16
C SER A 336 -80.02 65.24 -17.06
N ILE A 337 -81.18 64.59 -17.15
CA ILE A 337 -81.26 63.11 -17.11
C ILE A 337 -80.55 62.47 -18.30
N GLN A 338 -80.64 63.06 -19.49
CA GLN A 338 -79.97 62.56 -20.69
C GLN A 338 -78.44 62.69 -20.59
N GLY A 339 -77.95 63.80 -20.02
CA GLY A 339 -76.54 63.98 -19.67
C GLY A 339 -76.06 62.95 -18.64
N MET A 340 -76.84 62.71 -17.58
CA MET A 340 -76.53 61.68 -16.59
C MET A 340 -76.51 60.27 -17.19
N ALA A 341 -77.48 59.92 -18.06
CA ALA A 341 -77.54 58.63 -18.72
C ALA A 341 -76.30 58.38 -19.60
N THR A 342 -75.87 59.39 -20.35
CA THR A 342 -74.67 59.33 -21.20
C THR A 342 -73.40 59.17 -20.35
N ALA A 343 -73.29 59.89 -19.24
CA ALA A 343 -72.17 59.78 -18.32
C ALA A 343 -72.09 58.38 -17.67
N VAL A 344 -73.23 57.79 -17.32
CA VAL A 344 -73.28 56.41 -16.79
C VAL A 344 -72.88 55.40 -17.86
N GLN A 345 -73.39 55.51 -19.10
CA GLN A 345 -72.97 54.63 -20.21
C GLN A 345 -71.45 54.67 -20.45
N ALA A 346 -70.85 55.87 -20.43
CA ALA A 346 -69.39 56.02 -20.58
C ALA A 346 -68.64 55.32 -19.43
N ARG A 347 -69.05 55.54 -18.18
CA ARG A 347 -68.47 54.83 -17.02
C ARG A 347 -68.64 53.32 -17.09
N THR A 348 -69.81 52.83 -17.51
CA THR A 348 -70.07 51.39 -17.68
C THR A 348 -69.15 50.77 -18.73
N ARG A 349 -68.85 51.49 -19.81
CA ARG A 349 -67.90 51.05 -20.84
C ARG A 349 -66.48 50.93 -20.26
N ASP A 350 -66.00 51.95 -19.56
CA ASP A 350 -64.67 51.94 -18.95
C ASP A 350 -64.54 50.80 -17.92
N MET A 351 -65.59 50.57 -17.11
CA MET A 351 -65.63 49.47 -16.14
C MET A 351 -65.60 48.10 -16.82
N SER A 352 -66.30 47.91 -17.95
CA SER A 352 -66.27 46.66 -18.72
C SER A 352 -64.88 46.38 -19.29
N GLU A 353 -64.21 47.39 -19.85
CA GLU A 353 -62.82 47.24 -20.33
C GLU A 353 -61.85 46.90 -19.19
N GLN A 354 -61.99 47.55 -18.02
CA GLN A 354 -61.19 47.21 -16.84
C GLN A 354 -61.46 45.78 -16.35
N MET A 355 -62.71 45.31 -16.40
CA MET A 355 -63.05 43.93 -16.01
C MET A 355 -62.43 42.91 -16.94
N ASP A 356 -62.44 43.13 -18.25
CA ASP A 356 -61.77 42.24 -19.20
C ASP A 356 -60.26 42.12 -18.90
N ILE A 357 -59.60 43.25 -18.59
CA ILE A 357 -58.19 43.24 -18.19
C ILE A 357 -57.97 42.43 -16.90
N GLN A 358 -58.82 42.62 -15.88
CA GLN A 358 -58.69 41.88 -14.63
C GLN A 358 -58.99 40.39 -14.79
N HIS A 359 -59.98 40.03 -15.60
CA HIS A 359 -60.27 38.64 -15.94
C HIS A 359 -59.06 37.96 -16.60
N HIS A 360 -58.41 38.60 -17.57
CA HIS A 360 -57.22 38.05 -18.22
C HIS A 360 -56.05 37.86 -17.24
N LYS A 361 -55.82 38.83 -16.33
CA LYS A 361 -54.80 38.72 -15.28
C LYS A 361 -55.08 37.54 -14.35
N ASN A 362 -56.33 37.36 -13.94
CA ASN A 362 -56.70 36.26 -13.06
C ASN A 362 -56.57 34.89 -13.74
N LYS A 363 -56.91 34.80 -15.02
CA LYS A 363 -56.68 33.57 -15.80
C LYS A 363 -55.19 33.22 -15.86
N SER A 364 -54.32 34.22 -16.06
CA SER A 364 -52.86 33.99 -16.01
C SER A 364 -52.38 33.58 -14.61
N ALA A 365 -52.97 34.14 -13.54
CA ALA A 365 -52.67 33.72 -12.16
C ALA A 365 -53.06 32.26 -11.92
N PHE A 366 -54.21 31.81 -12.45
CA PHE A 366 -54.64 30.42 -12.41
C PHE A 366 -53.64 29.48 -13.09
N GLU A 367 -53.19 29.82 -14.31
CA GLU A 367 -52.16 29.05 -15.04
C GLU A 367 -50.80 29.03 -14.32
N GLN A 368 -50.48 30.05 -13.51
CA GLN A 368 -49.29 30.07 -12.67
C GLN A 368 -49.43 29.15 -11.46
N LEU A 369 -50.62 29.10 -10.83
CA LEU A 369 -50.90 28.18 -9.72
C LEU A 369 -50.83 26.72 -10.16
N ASP A 370 -51.36 26.38 -11.34
CA ASP A 370 -51.24 25.02 -11.90
C ASP A 370 -49.77 24.61 -12.10
N ARG A 371 -48.93 25.51 -12.60
CA ARG A 371 -47.47 25.27 -12.71
C ARG A 371 -46.79 25.14 -11.35
N MET A 372 -47.21 25.92 -10.36
CA MET A 372 -46.70 25.78 -8.99
C MET A 372 -47.06 24.43 -8.39
N MET A 373 -48.31 23.95 -8.56
CA MET A 373 -48.70 22.62 -8.07
C MET A 373 -47.85 21.52 -8.67
N GLN A 374 -47.62 21.54 -10.00
CA GLN A 374 -46.74 20.57 -10.65
C GLN A 374 -45.32 20.60 -10.06
N SER A 375 -44.75 21.80 -9.86
CA SER A 375 -43.41 21.93 -9.29
C SER A 375 -43.33 21.40 -7.85
N VAL A 376 -44.40 21.52 -7.07
CA VAL A 376 -44.45 21.00 -5.69
C VAL A 376 -44.62 19.47 -5.68
N GLU A 377 -45.36 18.90 -6.62
CA GLU A 377 -45.42 17.44 -6.82
C GLU A 377 -44.05 16.87 -7.21
N GLU A 378 -43.31 17.56 -8.09
CA GLU A 378 -41.93 17.19 -8.45
C GLU A 378 -41.01 17.22 -7.22
N VAL A 379 -41.13 18.23 -6.35
CA VAL A 379 -40.40 18.28 -5.07
C VAL A 379 -40.73 17.08 -4.18
N GLY A 380 -42.02 16.74 -4.03
CA GLY A 380 -42.44 15.56 -3.27
C GLY A 380 -41.82 14.26 -3.80
N SER A 381 -41.78 14.09 -5.13
CA SER A 381 -41.12 12.91 -5.73
C SER A 381 -39.61 12.87 -5.47
N SER A 382 -38.96 14.04 -5.40
CA SER A 382 -37.54 14.14 -5.06
C SER A 382 -37.28 13.83 -3.59
N GLU A 383 -38.20 14.18 -2.69
CA GLU A 383 -38.13 13.86 -1.26
C GLU A 383 -38.21 12.35 -1.03
N ASP A 384 -39.11 11.65 -1.72
CA ASP A 384 -39.20 10.19 -1.69
C ASP A 384 -37.89 9.53 -2.16
N ALA A 385 -37.28 10.06 -3.22
CA ALA A 385 -35.99 9.58 -3.71
C ALA A 385 -34.85 9.82 -2.70
N ILE A 386 -34.82 10.99 -2.05
CA ILE A 386 -33.84 11.29 -0.99
C ILE A 386 -34.03 10.34 0.19
N ALA A 387 -35.26 10.08 0.64
CA ALA A 387 -35.53 9.15 1.73
C ALA A 387 -34.98 7.74 1.43
N SER A 388 -35.16 7.25 0.20
CA SER A 388 -34.59 5.96 -0.21
C SER A 388 -33.05 5.95 -0.21
N ILE A 389 -32.41 7.05 -0.62
CA ILE A 389 -30.95 7.19 -0.58
C ILE A 389 -30.44 7.22 0.86
N VAL A 390 -31.15 7.88 1.77
CA VAL A 390 -30.82 7.94 3.20
C VAL A 390 -30.85 6.55 3.83
N GLU A 391 -31.87 5.72 3.52
CA GLU A 391 -31.93 4.32 3.97
C GLU A 391 -30.74 3.50 3.43
N GLN A 392 -30.44 3.63 2.13
CA GLN A 392 -29.29 2.94 1.53
C GLN A 392 -27.95 3.37 2.14
N GLN A 393 -27.79 4.66 2.45
CA GLN A 393 -26.59 5.17 3.13
C GLN A 393 -26.49 4.64 4.56
N ALA A 394 -27.60 4.49 5.28
CA ALA A 394 -27.60 3.92 6.62
C ALA A 394 -27.10 2.46 6.58
N ASP A 395 -27.62 1.65 5.67
CA ASP A 395 -27.20 0.25 5.48
C ASP A 395 -25.71 0.15 5.12
N ALA A 396 -25.24 0.97 4.17
CA ALA A 396 -23.83 1.01 3.78
C ALA A 396 -22.91 1.42 4.95
N THR A 397 -23.36 2.35 5.79
CA THR A 397 -22.60 2.81 6.97
C THR A 397 -22.49 1.71 8.03
N GLN A 398 -23.54 0.90 8.21
CA GLN A 398 -23.49 -0.28 9.07
C GLN A 398 -22.53 -1.35 8.52
N GLU A 399 -22.52 -1.58 7.21
CA GLU A 399 -21.59 -2.51 6.55
C GLU A 399 -20.13 -2.06 6.70
N ILE A 400 -19.87 -0.75 6.57
CA ILE A 400 -18.54 -0.16 6.84
C ILE A 400 -18.12 -0.47 8.28
N THR A 401 -19.00 -0.25 9.26
CA THR A 401 -18.71 -0.51 10.68
C THR A 401 -18.38 -1.98 10.95
N ALA A 402 -19.16 -2.90 10.37
CA ALA A 402 -18.90 -4.34 10.47
C ALA A 402 -17.55 -4.72 9.83
N SER A 403 -17.26 -4.15 8.66
CA SER A 403 -15.99 -4.34 7.95
C SER A 403 -14.80 -3.85 8.75
N MET A 404 -14.91 -2.68 9.39
CA MET A 404 -13.86 -2.14 10.28
C MET A 404 -13.57 -3.09 11.44
N THR A 405 -14.60 -3.63 12.08
CA THR A 405 -14.43 -4.63 13.16
C THR A 405 -13.69 -5.88 12.67
N GLY A 406 -14.01 -6.33 11.45
CA GLY A 406 -13.29 -7.43 10.79
C GLY A 406 -11.82 -7.11 10.50
N ILE A 407 -11.52 -5.89 10.05
CA ILE A 407 -10.15 -5.44 9.79
C ILE A 407 -9.33 -5.38 11.09
N VAL A 408 -9.89 -4.85 12.18
CA VAL A 408 -9.21 -4.83 13.50
C VAL A 408 -8.81 -6.25 13.89
N LYS A 409 -9.76 -7.18 13.88
CA LYS A 409 -9.51 -8.58 14.25
C LYS A 409 -8.42 -9.22 13.39
N ASN A 410 -8.52 -9.06 12.07
CA ASN A 410 -7.52 -9.62 11.14
C ASN A 410 -6.13 -9.01 11.37
N THR A 411 -6.07 -7.72 11.71
CA THR A 411 -4.81 -7.01 11.99
C THR A 411 -4.20 -7.47 13.31
N GLU A 412 -5.00 -7.66 14.36
CA GLU A 412 -4.55 -8.24 15.63
C GLU A 412 -4.02 -9.68 15.45
N GLU A 413 -4.73 -10.51 14.69
CA GLU A 413 -4.28 -11.87 14.35
C GLU A 413 -2.96 -11.83 13.56
N MET A 414 -2.83 -10.91 12.60
CA MET A 414 -1.61 -10.71 11.82
C MET A 414 -0.43 -10.28 12.70
N MET A 415 -0.63 -9.33 13.63
CA MET A 415 0.40 -8.90 14.58
C MET A 415 0.84 -10.05 15.49
N SER A 416 -0.11 -10.82 16.00
CA SER A 416 0.15 -11.99 16.84
C SER A 416 0.99 -13.04 16.08
N MET A 417 0.58 -13.37 14.85
CA MET A 417 1.29 -14.32 13.98
C MET A 417 2.70 -13.83 13.62
N ALA A 418 2.84 -12.54 13.31
CA ALA A 418 4.14 -11.93 13.01
C ALA A 418 5.08 -11.97 14.21
N LYS A 419 4.57 -11.68 15.42
CA LYS A 419 5.34 -11.77 16.66
C LYS A 419 5.77 -13.21 16.95
N ALA A 420 4.86 -14.19 16.82
CA ALA A 420 5.18 -15.59 17.01
C ALA A 420 6.24 -16.08 15.99
N THR A 421 6.08 -15.70 14.72
CA THR A 421 7.05 -16.01 13.66
C THR A 421 8.41 -15.39 13.98
N GLY A 422 8.44 -14.14 14.44
CA GLY A 422 9.66 -13.46 14.86
C GLY A 422 10.36 -14.17 16.03
N GLN A 423 9.61 -14.63 17.03
CA GLN A 423 10.15 -15.42 18.13
C GLN A 423 10.74 -16.75 17.63
N HIS A 424 10.05 -17.46 16.74
CA HIS A 424 10.55 -18.71 16.16
C HIS A 424 11.83 -18.49 15.35
N LEU A 425 11.89 -17.44 14.53
CA LEU A 425 13.11 -17.07 13.81
C LEU A 425 14.23 -16.74 14.78
N TYR A 426 13.97 -15.97 15.83
CA TYR A 426 14.96 -15.62 16.84
C TYR A 426 15.52 -16.87 17.55
N THR A 427 14.67 -17.76 18.06
CA THR A 427 15.11 -19.02 18.71
C THR A 427 15.86 -19.94 17.75
N THR A 428 15.43 -20.02 16.50
CA THR A 428 16.13 -20.81 15.46
C THR A 428 17.51 -20.21 15.19
N SER A 429 17.59 -18.89 15.08
CA SER A 429 18.85 -18.15 14.91
C SER A 429 19.83 -18.41 16.06
N GLN A 430 19.34 -18.37 17.30
CA GLN A 430 20.14 -18.69 18.48
C GLN A 430 20.67 -20.13 18.46
N SER A 431 19.86 -21.08 17.98
CA SER A 431 20.25 -22.49 17.85
C SER A 431 21.33 -22.67 16.78
N VAL A 432 21.18 -22.00 15.63
CA VAL A 432 22.17 -21.94 14.55
C VAL A 432 23.48 -21.33 15.05
N GLU A 433 23.43 -20.22 15.78
CA GLU A 433 24.62 -19.58 16.36
C GLU A 433 25.29 -20.46 17.43
N THR A 434 24.50 -21.19 18.22
CA THR A 434 25.03 -22.14 19.21
C THR A 434 25.81 -23.25 18.53
N LEU A 435 25.24 -23.85 17.47
CA LEU A 435 25.93 -24.86 16.67
C LEU A 435 27.21 -24.28 16.05
N ARG A 436 27.16 -23.04 15.57
CA ARG A 436 28.30 -22.32 14.97
C ARG A 436 29.45 -22.12 15.96
N LYS A 437 29.13 -21.71 17.20
CA LYS A 437 30.10 -21.55 18.28
C LYS A 437 30.72 -22.89 18.68
N GLN A 438 29.94 -23.96 18.71
CA GLN A 438 30.44 -25.30 18.99
C GLN A 438 31.37 -25.80 17.88
N SER A 439 30.99 -25.59 16.60
CA SER A 439 31.79 -26.03 15.46
C SER A 439 33.12 -25.28 15.34
N LEU A 440 33.18 -24.02 15.78
CA LEU A 440 34.44 -23.27 15.85
C LEU A 440 35.52 -23.97 16.72
N GLY A 441 35.10 -24.74 17.72
CA GLY A 441 36.02 -25.48 18.59
C GLY A 441 36.59 -26.76 17.97
N TRP A 442 36.04 -27.23 16.85
CA TRP A 442 36.51 -28.45 16.17
C TRP A 442 37.74 -28.18 15.31
N PHE A 443 37.87 -26.95 14.79
CA PHE A 443 38.97 -26.60 13.91
C PHE A 443 40.32 -26.58 14.64
N ARG A 444 41.25 -27.42 14.16
CA ARG A 444 42.65 -27.33 14.56
C ARG A 444 43.39 -26.28 13.75
N HIS A 445 43.14 -26.21 12.45
CA HIS A 445 43.78 -25.30 11.51
C HIS A 445 42.70 -24.66 10.64
N ILE A 446 42.74 -23.33 10.54
CA ILE A 446 41.83 -22.51 9.73
C ILE A 446 42.72 -21.64 8.85
N ASP A 447 42.53 -21.69 7.53
CA ASP A 447 43.26 -20.83 6.61
C ASP A 447 42.68 -19.40 6.57
N ASP A 448 43.40 -18.46 5.96
CA ASP A 448 43.01 -17.04 5.93
C ASP A 448 41.64 -16.81 5.24
N ALA A 449 41.31 -17.60 4.20
CA ALA A 449 40.04 -17.46 3.47
C ALA A 449 38.86 -18.00 4.30
N GLN A 450 39.05 -19.13 4.97
CA GLN A 450 38.12 -19.69 5.93
C GLN A 450 37.89 -18.74 7.11
N TRP A 451 38.97 -18.08 7.60
CA TRP A 451 38.88 -17.07 8.64
C TRP A 451 38.03 -15.86 8.23
N ILE A 452 38.20 -15.34 7.01
CA ILE A 452 37.39 -14.23 6.51
C ILE A 452 35.91 -14.61 6.44
N ARG A 453 35.61 -15.82 5.98
CA ARG A 453 34.23 -16.33 5.94
C ARG A 453 33.58 -16.36 7.33
N ILE A 454 34.32 -16.82 8.34
CA ILE A 454 33.87 -16.82 9.74
C ILE A 454 33.61 -15.38 10.23
N MET A 455 34.57 -14.48 10.00
CA MET A 455 34.46 -13.08 10.43
C MET A 455 33.29 -12.35 9.77
N LYS A 456 33.00 -12.64 8.48
CA LYS A 456 31.84 -12.11 7.76
C LYS A 456 30.53 -12.47 8.46
N THR A 457 30.37 -13.75 8.83
CA THR A 457 29.16 -14.22 9.53
C THR A 457 29.07 -13.60 10.93
N ASP A 458 30.17 -13.59 11.68
CA ASP A 458 30.24 -12.94 13.00
C ASP A 458 29.84 -11.46 12.95
N HIS A 459 30.24 -10.77 11.88
CA HIS A 459 29.91 -9.37 11.74
C HIS A 459 28.42 -9.16 11.46
N LEU A 460 27.78 -10.04 10.68
CA LEU A 460 26.34 -10.04 10.46
C LEU A 460 25.52 -10.27 11.73
N LEU A 461 26.05 -10.98 12.73
CA LEU A 461 25.38 -11.17 14.01
C LEU A 461 25.08 -9.85 14.73
N TRP A 462 25.90 -8.81 14.54
CA TRP A 462 25.59 -7.51 15.13
C TRP A 462 24.35 -6.88 14.51
N LYS A 463 24.22 -6.97 13.18
CA LYS A 463 22.99 -6.57 12.48
C LYS A 463 21.79 -7.37 12.99
N TRP A 464 21.96 -8.67 13.20
CA TRP A 464 20.93 -9.54 13.76
C TRP A 464 20.51 -9.13 15.17
N CYS A 465 21.45 -8.85 16.08
CA CYS A 465 21.14 -8.35 17.42
C CYS A 465 20.35 -7.04 17.36
N THR A 466 20.81 -6.05 16.56
CA THR A 466 20.09 -4.77 16.42
C THR A 466 18.67 -4.97 15.90
N TYR A 467 18.48 -5.82 14.89
CA TYR A 467 17.15 -6.13 14.35
C TYR A 467 16.24 -6.75 15.41
N ASN A 468 16.72 -7.74 16.15
CA ASN A 468 15.93 -8.39 17.18
C ASN A 468 15.67 -7.50 18.40
N ARG A 469 16.53 -6.51 18.68
CA ARG A 469 16.23 -5.44 19.65
C ARG A 469 15.06 -4.58 19.19
N LEU A 470 15.00 -4.19 17.90
CA LEU A 470 13.84 -3.44 17.36
C LEU A 470 12.52 -4.20 17.56
N LEU A 471 12.57 -5.53 17.44
CA LEU A 471 11.42 -6.42 17.66
C LEU A 471 11.16 -6.74 19.15
N GLY A 472 12.06 -6.37 20.05
CA GLY A 472 11.98 -6.64 21.48
C GLY A 472 12.30 -8.10 21.88
N PHE A 473 13.05 -8.84 21.07
CA PHE A 473 13.48 -10.21 21.36
C PHE A 473 14.90 -10.31 21.92
N ASP A 474 15.74 -9.31 21.67
CA ASP A 474 17.13 -9.25 22.13
C ASP A 474 17.33 -8.10 23.12
N GLU A 475 18.23 -8.30 24.09
CA GLU A 475 18.56 -7.35 25.15
C GLU A 475 20.08 -7.04 25.22
N SER A 476 20.83 -7.22 24.12
CA SER A 476 22.28 -6.92 24.04
C SER A 476 22.63 -5.47 24.38
N ASP A 477 23.55 -5.27 25.33
CA ASP A 477 23.97 -3.95 25.83
C ASP A 477 24.42 -2.99 24.69
N PRO A 478 23.82 -1.78 24.57
CA PRO A 478 24.22 -0.78 23.58
C PRO A 478 25.72 -0.44 23.58
N ALA A 479 26.37 -0.43 24.75
CA ALA A 479 27.80 -0.14 24.86
C ALA A 479 28.65 -1.25 24.22
N VAL A 480 28.22 -2.51 24.38
CA VAL A 480 28.88 -3.67 23.76
C VAL A 480 28.64 -3.69 22.25
N MET A 481 27.47 -3.26 21.78
CA MET A 481 27.16 -3.17 20.35
C MET A 481 27.95 -2.07 19.64
N GLU A 482 28.25 -0.97 20.32
CA GLU A 482 29.07 0.14 19.79
C GLU A 482 30.58 -0.15 19.81
N ASP A 483 31.04 -1.06 20.69
CA ASP A 483 32.45 -1.43 20.79
C ASP A 483 32.89 -2.37 19.65
N PHE A 484 33.33 -1.75 18.56
CA PHE A 484 33.85 -2.44 17.38
C PHE A 484 35.17 -3.20 17.64
N HIS A 485 35.83 -3.04 18.78
CA HIS A 485 37.03 -3.82 19.12
C HIS A 485 36.73 -5.19 19.73
N GLN A 486 35.49 -5.43 20.18
CA GLN A 486 35.11 -6.72 20.78
C GLN A 486 34.82 -7.81 19.75
N CYS A 487 34.40 -7.41 18.54
CA CYS A 487 34.07 -8.35 17.48
C CYS A 487 35.33 -8.97 16.85
N ARG A 488 35.20 -10.18 16.27
CA ARG A 488 36.33 -10.90 15.67
C ARG A 488 36.97 -10.12 14.51
N LEU A 489 36.15 -9.46 13.69
CA LEU A 489 36.63 -8.60 12.61
C LEU A 489 37.46 -7.43 13.14
N GLY A 490 37.01 -6.76 14.20
CA GLY A 490 37.75 -5.66 14.84
C GLY A 490 39.09 -6.10 15.45
N LYS A 491 39.13 -7.26 16.11
CA LYS A 491 40.38 -7.85 16.63
C LYS A 491 41.37 -8.18 15.52
N TRP A 492 40.87 -8.72 14.40
CA TRP A 492 41.68 -9.00 13.23
C TRP A 492 42.20 -7.74 12.55
N ILE A 493 41.34 -6.73 12.36
CA ILE A 493 41.72 -5.40 11.83
C ILE A 493 42.86 -4.80 12.68
N ALA A 494 42.71 -4.79 14.00
CA ALA A 494 43.73 -4.26 14.91
C ALA A 494 45.06 -5.01 14.78
N THR A 495 45.01 -6.34 14.63
CA THR A 495 46.20 -7.17 14.43
C THR A 495 46.89 -6.85 13.11
N GLU A 496 46.15 -6.74 12.01
CA GLU A 496 46.70 -6.43 10.68
C GLU A 496 47.24 -5.00 10.59
N GLN A 497 46.62 -4.03 11.27
CA GLN A 497 47.14 -2.66 11.35
C GLN A 497 48.46 -2.54 12.12
N GLN A 498 48.71 -3.45 13.09
CA GLN A 498 49.94 -3.46 13.89
C GLN A 498 51.09 -4.23 13.21
N ARG A 499 50.80 -5.12 12.24
CA ARG A 499 51.81 -5.89 11.51
C ARG A 499 52.48 -5.05 10.44
N SER A 500 53.79 -4.84 10.57
CA SER A 500 54.61 -4.11 9.58
C SER A 500 54.62 -4.78 8.19
N ASP A 501 54.52 -6.11 8.14
CA ASP A 501 54.49 -6.89 6.89
C ASP A 501 53.07 -7.32 6.46
N SER A 502 52.02 -6.59 6.88
CA SER A 502 50.65 -6.99 6.59
C SER A 502 50.36 -7.05 5.08
N PRO A 503 49.78 -8.18 4.60
CA PRO A 503 49.39 -8.35 3.21
C PRO A 503 48.24 -7.43 2.77
N VAL A 504 47.47 -6.87 3.71
CA VAL A 504 46.19 -6.19 3.44
C VAL A 504 46.10 -4.77 3.99
N ALA A 505 46.86 -4.41 5.04
CA ALA A 505 46.71 -3.11 5.73
C ALA A 505 47.00 -1.88 4.85
N HIS A 506 47.79 -2.04 3.80
CA HIS A 506 48.14 -0.97 2.86
C HIS A 506 47.09 -0.76 1.75
N LEU A 507 46.13 -1.68 1.59
CA LEU A 507 45.14 -1.62 0.52
C LEU A 507 44.11 -0.51 0.80
N PRO A 508 43.74 0.31 -0.20
CA PRO A 508 42.67 1.31 -0.06
C PRO A 508 41.34 0.68 0.36
N LEU A 509 41.03 -0.51 -0.18
CA LEU A 509 39.85 -1.31 0.17
C LEU A 509 39.80 -1.63 1.67
N PHE A 510 40.95 -2.00 2.27
CA PHE A 510 41.03 -2.31 3.70
C PHE A 510 40.76 -1.08 4.55
N LYS A 511 41.30 0.10 4.19
CA LYS A 511 41.07 1.34 4.94
C LYS A 511 39.60 1.78 4.92
N ASP A 512 38.94 1.66 3.76
CA ASP A 512 37.52 1.99 3.63
C ASP A 512 36.65 1.02 4.45
N MET A 513 36.96 -0.28 4.37
CA MET A 513 36.32 -1.35 5.16
C MET A 513 36.40 -1.08 6.67
N VAL A 514 37.55 -0.60 7.19
CA VAL A 514 37.67 -0.23 8.61
C VAL A 514 36.71 0.91 8.99
N GLY A 515 36.62 1.96 8.16
CA GLY A 515 35.72 3.08 8.41
C GLY A 515 34.24 2.67 8.37
N GLN A 516 33.86 1.81 7.42
CA GLN A 516 32.49 1.27 7.33
C GLN A 516 32.15 0.38 8.52
N HIS A 517 33.09 -0.46 8.96
CA HIS A 517 32.96 -1.31 10.14
C HIS A 517 32.70 -0.50 11.42
N GLU A 518 33.48 0.56 11.66
CA GLU A 518 33.28 1.45 12.82
C GLU A 518 31.91 2.15 12.77
N MET A 519 31.52 2.63 11.59
CA MET A 519 30.22 3.30 11.42
C MET A 519 29.05 2.35 11.68
N LEU A 520 29.15 1.09 11.23
CA LEU A 520 28.12 0.07 11.47
C LEU A 520 27.89 -0.16 12.97
N HIS A 521 28.96 -0.36 13.74
CA HIS A 521 28.86 -0.53 15.19
C HIS A 521 28.30 0.70 15.90
N ARG A 522 28.69 1.91 15.48
CA ARG A 522 28.12 3.15 16.02
C ARG A 522 26.61 3.23 15.80
N LEU A 523 26.14 2.92 14.58
CA LEU A 523 24.71 2.90 14.26
C LEU A 523 23.96 1.79 15.02
N ALA A 524 24.61 0.63 15.24
CA ALA A 524 24.04 -0.45 16.03
C ALA A 524 23.80 -0.01 17.49
N GLY A 525 24.79 0.65 18.12
CA GLY A 525 24.66 1.20 19.47
C GLY A 525 23.67 2.38 19.55
N GLU A 526 23.64 3.24 18.53
CA GLU A 526 22.66 4.33 18.42
C GLU A 526 21.23 3.79 18.35
N ALA A 527 20.96 2.81 17.48
CA ALA A 527 19.66 2.17 17.37
C ALA A 527 19.24 1.51 18.70
N ALA A 528 20.17 0.82 19.37
CA ALA A 528 19.90 0.19 20.66
C ALA A 528 19.54 1.22 21.75
N ARG A 529 20.27 2.34 21.87
CA ARG A 529 19.93 3.43 22.79
C ARG A 529 18.59 4.10 22.47
N GLN A 530 18.29 4.28 21.19
CA GLN A 530 17.02 4.86 20.75
C GLN A 530 15.84 3.96 21.15
N MET A 531 16.00 2.63 21.06
CA MET A 531 15.02 1.67 21.57
C MET A 531 14.84 1.76 23.09
N ASP A 532 15.93 1.83 23.85
CA ASP A 532 15.88 1.93 25.32
C ASP A 532 15.19 3.21 25.81
N ASN A 533 15.32 4.29 25.03
CA ASN A 533 14.65 5.56 25.27
C ASN A 533 13.20 5.62 24.75
N GLY A 534 12.68 4.53 24.15
CA GLY A 534 11.34 4.45 23.59
C GLY A 534 11.17 5.09 22.20
N ASN A 535 12.24 5.57 21.57
CA ASN A 535 12.22 6.26 20.28
C ASN A 535 12.32 5.26 19.10
N ARG A 536 11.28 4.45 18.88
CA ARG A 536 11.25 3.37 17.87
C ARG A 536 11.50 3.85 16.44
N ASP A 537 10.94 5.00 16.05
CA ASP A 537 11.12 5.54 14.68
C ASP A 537 12.57 5.91 14.40
N ALA A 538 13.22 6.58 15.35
CA ALA A 538 14.63 6.93 15.25
C ALA A 538 15.50 5.67 15.17
N ALA A 539 15.23 4.67 16.01
CA ALA A 539 15.93 3.39 16.00
C ALA A 539 15.81 2.67 14.65
N THR A 540 14.62 2.70 14.05
CA THR A 540 14.35 2.14 12.73
C THR A 540 15.17 2.85 11.64
N VAL A 541 15.30 4.17 11.70
CA VAL A 541 16.12 4.94 10.75
C VAL A 541 17.60 4.56 10.88
N SER A 542 18.11 4.50 12.11
CA SER A 542 19.49 4.08 12.40
C SER A 542 19.78 2.67 11.87
N TYR A 543 18.84 1.73 12.06
CA TYR A 543 18.95 0.37 11.54
C TYR A 543 18.97 0.30 10.01
N ARG A 544 18.12 1.07 9.30
CA ARG A 544 18.15 1.10 7.83
C ARG A 544 19.50 1.54 7.30
N ARG A 545 20.06 2.61 7.88
CA ARG A 545 21.39 3.10 7.51
C ARG A 545 22.48 2.07 7.83
N MET A 546 22.37 1.38 8.96
CA MET A 546 23.27 0.29 9.33
C MET A 546 23.21 -0.86 8.31
N ASN A 547 22.01 -1.19 7.81
CA ASN A 547 21.81 -2.23 6.81
C ASN A 547 22.51 -1.91 5.48
N GLU A 548 22.40 -0.66 5.01
CA GLU A 548 23.09 -0.19 3.79
C GLU A 548 24.61 -0.32 3.91
N ILE A 549 25.17 0.12 5.05
CA ILE A 549 26.62 0.01 5.33
C ILE A 549 27.03 -1.47 5.44
N SER A 550 26.22 -2.30 6.08
CA SER A 550 26.49 -3.74 6.22
C SER A 550 26.62 -4.40 4.86
N GLN A 551 25.72 -4.13 3.91
CA GLN A 551 25.80 -4.70 2.56
C GLN A 551 27.09 -4.31 1.82
N GLN A 552 27.50 -3.04 1.94
CA GLN A 552 28.76 -2.56 1.34
C GLN A 552 29.96 -3.26 1.95
N LEU A 553 30.01 -3.34 3.29
CA LEU A 553 31.10 -3.96 4.03
C LEU A 553 31.25 -5.46 3.69
N LEU A 554 30.14 -6.19 3.55
CA LEU A 554 30.16 -7.61 3.17
C LEU A 554 30.73 -7.82 1.76
N ALA A 555 30.36 -6.95 0.80
CA ALA A 555 30.91 -7.00 -0.54
C ALA A 555 32.43 -6.73 -0.54
N GLN A 556 32.91 -5.82 0.31
CA GLN A 556 34.33 -5.54 0.48
C GLN A 556 35.09 -6.73 1.09
N LEU A 557 34.49 -7.42 2.08
CA LEU A 557 35.06 -8.63 2.67
C LEU A 557 35.15 -9.78 1.65
N ASP A 558 34.15 -9.94 0.77
CA ASP A 558 34.16 -10.94 -0.30
C ASP A 558 35.25 -10.66 -1.34
N GLU A 559 35.43 -9.39 -1.71
CA GLU A 559 36.52 -8.95 -2.59
C GLU A 559 37.89 -9.20 -1.95
N LEU A 560 38.04 -8.88 -0.66
CA LEU A 560 39.28 -9.12 0.09
C LEU A 560 39.62 -10.62 0.19
N ARG A 561 38.62 -11.47 0.45
CA ARG A 561 38.77 -12.94 0.42
C ARG A 561 39.29 -13.41 -0.94
N THR A 562 38.68 -12.95 -2.02
CA THR A 562 39.05 -13.34 -3.39
C THR A 562 40.49 -12.94 -3.73
N GLN A 563 40.94 -11.77 -3.25
CA GLN A 563 42.33 -11.32 -3.45
C GLN A 563 43.35 -12.17 -2.68
N LEU A 564 42.98 -12.66 -1.49
CA LEU A 564 43.83 -13.53 -0.69
C LEU A 564 43.91 -14.96 -1.26
N GLU A 565 42.79 -15.49 -1.77
CA GLU A 565 42.75 -16.78 -2.47
C GLU A 565 43.60 -16.79 -3.76
N ARG A 566 43.75 -15.64 -4.42
CA ARG A 566 44.52 -15.49 -5.67
C ARG A 566 46.03 -15.30 -5.48
N ARG A 567 46.54 -15.16 -4.25
CA ARG A 567 47.99 -15.02 -4.03
C ARG A 567 48.68 -16.39 -4.17
N PRO A 568 49.63 -16.58 -5.11
CA PRO A 568 50.46 -17.77 -5.10
C PRO A 568 51.29 -17.80 -3.81
N ALA A 569 51.39 -18.98 -3.18
CA ALA A 569 52.36 -19.23 -2.12
C ALA A 569 53.73 -18.77 -2.64
N LYS A 570 54.39 -17.85 -1.93
CA LYS A 570 55.69 -17.30 -2.35
C LYS A 570 56.63 -18.47 -2.66
N GLN A 571 57.01 -18.63 -3.93
CA GLN A 571 58.23 -19.33 -4.28
C GLN A 571 59.38 -18.47 -3.74
N HIS A 572 59.87 -18.80 -2.55
CA HIS A 572 61.13 -18.27 -2.08
C HIS A 572 62.24 -19.03 -2.81
N ALA A 573 62.91 -18.30 -3.70
CA ALA A 573 64.10 -18.73 -4.44
C ALA A 573 65.29 -18.99 -3.50
#